data_AF-A0A6H1ZZ89-F1
#
_entry.id   AF-A0A6H1ZZ89-F1
#
_cell.length_a   1.000
_cell.length_b   1.000
_cell.length_c   1.000
_cell.angle_alpha   90.00
_cell.angle_beta   90.00
_cell.angle_gamma   90.00
#
_symmetry.space_group_name_H-M   'P 1'
#
loop_
_entity.id
_entity.type
_entity.pdbx_description
1 polymer ?
#
loop_
_entity_poly.entity_id
_entity_poly.type
_entity_poly.pdbx_seq_one_letter_code
_entity_poly.pdbx_strand_id
1 'polypeptide(L)'
;MALGPKVVNTLAAAFSKFVEKSEGALRNLVYIPLKALLDLIGGEAKQPASPIIQEILDIPDLPPKLRTFFEDYKNHEGEFGAIWGTVVDGLTTIAAMLATLRPLMLQGTYKANTWSPVEIPAPGELIEMLNRGLMGQRAFEKDIAQHGFTVPWPNLMAAIREARPTYEDLRDLERRGDLLPGKYDEGLKRLGFSDDNIARLKKLNLALPPAPDLVRFELREVWRPEFRPGLLVPPTSGKFKQEMAKLGYSSETADDYWAAHWDLPSVGQGFEMFHRIPAFTETDLRTLMRRLDILQEYHDNLIAIAYNPFTRVDVRRMFRVGVLNREQVKRAYLDIGYDETKAEAMTEFTVKYETETTRDLTRTDIEDGYKRGVLSRSEAVDALVDIGYDEDEAEYYLAKVETKKEEEKADPYISRYKKLYVYGLISRDDARARLAALGILADAITEYLELWDLDREARVSDSAEVKERDLTRADITGGYRDGIIPRDEASAYLQSLGYDPGEAEFYLSREDFNLAKDTRELTVATYRKLYTEGILDKTATTGALVDMGFEQGEITLLYALWDIEREGTARTPTRADLVRFTKKGIITQERYSQELQQMGYLTEAVQWYMEDLKE
;
A
#
# COMPACT_ATOMS: atom_id res chain seq x y z
N MET A 1 16.53 -78.66 60.46
CA MET A 1 17.56 -79.71 60.34
C MET A 1 18.75 -79.25 61.17
N ALA A 2 18.90 -79.74 62.40
CA ALA A 2 20.01 -79.34 63.26
C ALA A 2 21.31 -79.96 62.72
N LEU A 3 22.27 -79.13 62.34
CA LEU A 3 23.61 -79.56 61.95
C LEU A 3 24.27 -80.20 63.17
N GLY A 4 24.61 -81.49 63.10
CA GLY A 4 25.18 -82.22 64.24
C GLY A 4 26.56 -81.69 64.67
N PRO A 5 26.99 -81.94 65.92
CA PRO A 5 28.24 -81.40 66.51
C PRO A 5 29.50 -81.66 65.68
N LYS A 6 29.51 -82.75 64.91
CA LYS A 6 30.63 -83.10 64.01
C LYS A 6 30.79 -82.11 62.85
N VAL A 7 29.70 -81.58 62.31
CA VAL A 7 29.74 -80.61 61.20
C VAL A 7 30.25 -79.26 61.68
N VAL A 8 29.82 -78.86 62.88
CA VAL A 8 30.28 -77.63 63.56
C VAL A 8 31.80 -77.69 63.84
N ASN A 9 32.30 -78.80 64.36
CA ASN A 9 33.73 -78.95 64.65
C ASN A 9 34.59 -79.05 63.38
N THR A 10 34.06 -79.64 62.30
CA THR A 10 34.78 -79.76 61.02
C THR A 10 34.86 -78.41 60.30
N LEU A 11 33.79 -77.62 60.34
CA LEU A 11 33.77 -76.26 59.82
C LEU A 11 34.69 -75.34 60.63
N ALA A 12 34.69 -75.44 61.96
CA ALA A 12 35.61 -74.69 62.82
C ALA A 12 37.09 -75.00 62.52
N ALA A 13 37.44 -76.28 62.32
CA ALA A 13 38.81 -76.69 61.99
C ALA A 13 39.27 -76.25 60.59
N ALA A 14 38.38 -76.31 59.59
CA ALA A 14 38.66 -75.84 58.24
C ALA A 14 38.86 -74.31 58.21
N PHE A 15 38.13 -73.58 59.06
CA PHE A 15 38.16 -72.12 59.09
C PHE A 15 39.32 -71.57 59.93
N SER A 16 39.73 -72.24 61.02
CA SER A 16 40.97 -71.90 61.74
C SER A 16 42.19 -71.95 60.83
N LYS A 17 42.26 -72.92 59.91
CA LYS A 17 43.30 -73.00 58.87
C LYS A 17 43.24 -71.86 57.84
N PHE A 18 42.06 -71.33 57.57
CA PHE A 18 41.87 -70.20 56.65
C PHE A 18 42.32 -68.88 57.32
N VAL A 19 41.99 -68.68 58.59
CA VAL A 19 42.40 -67.51 59.39
C VAL A 19 43.92 -67.49 59.61
N GLU A 20 44.56 -68.64 59.88
CA GLU A 20 46.03 -68.75 59.96
C GLU A 20 46.76 -68.33 58.68
N LYS A 21 46.12 -68.47 57.51
CA LYS A 21 46.68 -68.12 56.21
C LYS A 21 46.38 -66.68 55.77
N SER A 22 45.64 -65.92 56.55
CA SER A 22 45.25 -64.54 56.22
C SER A 22 46.15 -63.51 56.92
N GLU A 23 46.70 -62.56 56.16
CA GLU A 23 47.59 -61.49 56.71
C GLU A 23 46.92 -60.11 56.72
N GLY A 24 47.34 -59.25 57.66
CA GLY A 24 46.98 -57.83 57.72
C GLY A 24 45.54 -57.55 58.18
N ALA A 25 44.94 -56.47 57.66
CA ALA A 25 43.63 -55.96 58.06
C ALA A 25 42.49 -57.00 57.94
N LEU A 26 42.61 -57.93 56.99
CA LEU A 26 41.67 -59.05 56.79
C LEU A 26 41.64 -60.02 57.97
N ARG A 27 42.79 -60.28 58.61
CA ARG A 27 42.85 -61.14 59.80
C ARG A 27 42.08 -60.51 60.96
N ASN A 28 42.27 -59.21 61.21
CA ASN A 28 41.60 -58.51 62.30
C ASN A 28 40.09 -58.29 62.03
N LEU A 29 39.70 -58.06 60.77
CA LEU A 29 38.30 -57.87 60.39
C LEU A 29 37.45 -59.14 60.59
N VAL A 30 38.05 -60.32 60.42
CA VAL A 30 37.37 -61.63 60.53
C VAL A 30 37.54 -62.25 61.91
N TYR A 31 38.69 -62.05 62.57
CA TYR A 31 39.00 -62.64 63.87
C TYR A 31 38.22 -62.00 65.02
N ILE A 32 38.03 -60.67 65.02
CA ILE A 32 37.36 -59.94 66.11
C ILE A 32 35.87 -60.33 66.23
N PRO A 33 35.06 -60.35 65.15
CA PRO A 33 33.66 -60.77 65.23
C PRO A 33 33.49 -62.25 65.55
N LEU A 34 34.40 -63.11 65.05
CA LEU A 34 34.35 -64.55 65.28
C LEU A 34 34.76 -64.94 66.72
N LYS A 35 35.73 -64.24 67.32
CA LYS A 35 36.05 -64.40 68.73
C LYS A 35 34.87 -63.99 69.61
N ALA A 36 34.17 -62.91 69.28
CA ALA A 36 32.94 -62.52 69.97
C ALA A 36 31.83 -63.60 69.86
N LEU A 37 31.69 -64.26 68.70
CA LEU A 37 30.77 -65.38 68.50
C LEU A 37 31.15 -66.63 69.34
N LEU A 38 32.45 -66.96 69.41
CA LEU A 38 32.96 -68.08 70.21
C LEU A 38 32.85 -67.81 71.71
N ASP A 39 33.08 -66.57 72.15
CA ASP A 39 32.92 -66.14 73.55
C ASP A 39 31.41 -66.15 73.95
N LEU A 40 30.50 -65.83 73.01
CA LEU A 40 29.04 -65.91 73.19
C LEU A 40 28.54 -67.36 73.33
N ILE A 41 29.08 -68.29 72.53
CA ILE A 41 28.80 -69.73 72.64
C ILE A 41 29.42 -70.33 73.92
N GLY A 42 30.45 -69.69 74.47
CA GLY A 42 31.13 -70.06 75.73
C GLY A 42 30.48 -69.56 77.02
N GLY A 43 29.40 -68.76 76.95
CA GLY A 43 28.57 -68.41 78.11
C GLY A 43 28.95 -67.13 78.88
N GLU A 44 29.68 -66.17 78.31
CA GLU A 44 29.90 -64.86 78.94
C GLU A 44 29.58 -63.70 77.99
N ALA A 45 28.34 -63.19 78.04
CA ALA A 45 28.03 -61.84 77.57
C ALA A 45 27.12 -61.14 78.59
N LYS A 46 27.64 -60.07 79.22
CA LYS A 46 26.93 -59.19 80.14
C LYS A 46 26.74 -57.83 79.46
N GLN A 47 25.56 -57.56 78.90
CA GLN A 47 24.86 -56.27 78.99
C GLN A 47 23.52 -56.29 78.20
N PRO A 48 22.38 -55.90 78.80
CA PRO A 48 21.06 -56.06 78.18
C PRO A 48 20.66 -54.92 77.23
N ALA A 49 19.97 -55.27 76.13
CA ALA A 49 19.30 -54.40 75.16
C ALA A 49 18.03 -53.69 75.72
N SER A 50 18.16 -53.04 76.88
CA SER A 50 17.06 -52.39 77.62
C SER A 50 16.31 -51.26 76.88
N PRO A 51 16.92 -50.43 76.00
CA PRO A 51 16.22 -49.26 75.41
C PRO A 51 15.11 -49.61 74.40
N ILE A 52 15.38 -50.57 73.51
CA ILE A 52 14.47 -50.92 72.39
C ILE A 52 13.21 -51.63 72.91
N ILE A 53 13.34 -52.34 74.03
CA ILE A 53 12.22 -53.08 74.64
C ILE A 53 11.26 -52.15 75.35
N GLN A 54 11.77 -51.03 75.87
CA GLN A 54 10.91 -49.99 76.43
C GLN A 54 10.05 -49.35 75.33
N GLU A 55 10.62 -49.06 74.15
CA GLU A 55 9.87 -48.51 73.02
C GLU A 55 8.75 -49.43 72.52
N ILE A 56 8.93 -50.75 72.61
CA ILE A 56 7.90 -51.74 72.23
C ILE A 56 6.77 -51.81 73.26
N LEU A 57 7.08 -51.69 74.56
CA LEU A 57 6.09 -51.72 75.64
C LEU A 57 5.20 -50.47 75.69
N ASP A 58 5.69 -49.36 75.15
CA ASP A 58 5.00 -48.07 75.10
C ASP A 58 3.99 -47.97 73.92
N ILE A 59 3.84 -49.01 73.09
CA ILE A 59 2.85 -49.05 72.00
C ILE A 59 1.41 -49.15 72.57
N PRO A 60 0.48 -48.24 72.22
CA PRO A 60 -0.83 -48.10 72.88
C PRO A 60 -1.76 -49.32 72.82
N ASP A 61 -1.60 -50.23 71.86
CA ASP A 61 -2.48 -51.39 71.64
C ASP A 61 -1.73 -52.73 71.56
N LEU A 62 -0.59 -52.84 72.26
CA LEU A 62 0.20 -54.07 72.27
C LEU A 62 -0.65 -55.26 72.81
N PRO A 63 -0.82 -56.35 72.04
CA PRO A 63 -1.63 -57.49 72.46
C PRO A 63 -1.17 -58.06 73.81
N PRO A 64 -2.09 -58.47 74.72
CA PRO A 64 -1.73 -58.83 76.10
C PRO A 64 -0.62 -59.88 76.21
N LYS A 65 -0.64 -60.92 75.36
CA LYS A 65 0.40 -61.97 75.34
C LYS A 65 1.78 -61.46 74.91
N LEU A 66 1.82 -60.45 74.03
CA LEU A 66 3.08 -59.84 73.59
C LEU A 66 3.60 -58.86 74.65
N ARG A 67 2.71 -58.11 75.30
CA ARG A 67 3.08 -57.24 76.43
C ARG A 67 3.71 -58.03 77.57
N THR A 68 3.07 -59.12 78.00
CA THR A 68 3.62 -60.02 79.03
C THR A 68 4.94 -60.65 78.61
N PHE A 69 5.09 -61.04 77.33
CA PHE A 69 6.35 -61.59 76.81
C PHE A 69 7.52 -60.59 76.88
N PHE A 70 7.30 -59.33 76.50
CA PHE A 70 8.36 -58.30 76.54
C PHE A 70 8.65 -57.80 77.96
N GLU A 71 7.67 -57.86 78.87
CA GLU A 71 7.86 -57.62 80.31
C GLU A 71 8.72 -58.72 80.96
N ASP A 72 8.43 -60.00 80.68
CA ASP A 72 9.22 -61.14 81.16
C ASP A 72 10.66 -61.10 80.61
N TYR A 73 10.84 -60.72 79.34
CA TYR A 73 12.15 -60.51 78.73
C TYR A 73 12.94 -59.39 79.41
N LYS A 74 12.30 -58.23 79.68
CA LYS A 74 12.95 -57.07 80.32
C LYS A 74 13.44 -57.42 81.73
N ASN A 75 12.64 -58.18 82.49
CA ASN A 75 12.89 -58.46 83.90
C ASN A 75 13.70 -59.74 84.15
N HIS A 76 14.03 -60.52 83.10
CA HIS A 76 14.83 -61.75 83.18
C HIS A 76 14.27 -62.81 84.16
N GLU A 77 12.95 -62.88 84.33
CA GLU A 77 12.32 -63.89 85.19
C GLU A 77 11.86 -65.12 84.38
N GLY A 78 12.11 -66.33 84.91
CA GLY A 78 11.75 -67.62 84.32
C GLY A 78 12.79 -68.24 83.37
N GLU A 79 12.77 -69.59 83.25
CA GLU A 79 13.72 -70.38 82.41
C GLU A 79 13.76 -69.96 80.93
N PHE A 80 12.73 -69.27 80.44
CA PHE A 80 12.63 -68.81 79.05
C PHE A 80 13.30 -67.46 78.78
N GLY A 81 13.36 -66.54 79.75
CA GLY A 81 13.93 -65.19 79.57
C GLY A 81 15.45 -65.18 79.40
N ALA A 82 16.15 -66.03 80.14
CA ALA A 82 17.62 -66.15 80.09
C ALA A 82 18.13 -66.78 78.77
N ILE A 83 17.34 -67.68 78.17
CA ILE A 83 17.66 -68.35 76.90
C ILE A 83 17.42 -67.42 75.70
N TRP A 84 16.42 -66.54 75.77
CA TRP A 84 16.10 -65.64 74.66
C TRP A 84 16.96 -64.37 74.60
N GLY A 85 17.40 -63.83 75.75
CA GLY A 85 18.34 -62.68 75.76
C GLY A 85 19.66 -63.00 75.05
N THR A 86 20.21 -64.20 75.28
CA THR A 86 21.43 -64.68 74.60
C THR A 86 21.22 -64.98 73.11
N VAL A 87 20.03 -65.43 72.72
CA VAL A 87 19.68 -65.68 71.31
C VAL A 87 19.50 -64.38 70.52
N VAL A 88 18.87 -63.36 71.10
CA VAL A 88 18.64 -62.07 70.42
C VAL A 88 19.95 -61.28 70.28
N ASP A 89 20.81 -61.25 71.29
CA ASP A 89 22.14 -60.61 71.20
C ASP A 89 23.07 -61.32 70.21
N GLY A 90 22.94 -62.66 70.10
CA GLY A 90 23.61 -63.42 69.05
C GLY A 90 23.11 -63.05 67.64
N LEU A 91 21.81 -62.85 67.48
CA LEU A 91 21.20 -62.51 66.18
C LEU A 91 21.55 -61.09 65.71
N THR A 92 21.62 -60.11 66.61
CA THR A 92 22.02 -58.73 66.27
C THR A 92 23.50 -58.66 65.87
N THR A 93 24.36 -59.41 66.55
CA THR A 93 25.80 -59.51 66.24
C THR A 93 26.02 -60.21 64.88
N ILE A 94 25.28 -61.29 64.59
CA ILE A 94 25.30 -61.96 63.29
C ILE A 94 24.80 -61.01 62.18
N ALA A 95 23.76 -60.20 62.43
CA ALA A 95 23.27 -59.22 61.46
C ALA A 95 24.30 -58.12 61.15
N ALA A 96 24.99 -57.59 62.16
CA ALA A 96 26.06 -56.60 61.98
C ALA A 96 27.27 -57.20 61.22
N MET A 97 27.59 -58.47 61.47
CA MET A 97 28.64 -59.20 60.76
C MET A 97 28.26 -59.48 59.30
N LEU A 98 27.01 -59.87 59.02
CA LEU A 98 26.50 -60.03 57.66
C LEU A 98 26.47 -58.70 56.90
N ALA A 99 26.18 -57.58 57.58
CA ALA A 99 26.21 -56.24 56.98
C ALA A 99 27.62 -55.80 56.57
N THR A 100 28.64 -56.11 57.36
CA THR A 100 30.05 -55.78 57.05
C THR A 100 30.66 -56.70 56.00
N LEU A 101 30.20 -57.96 55.90
CA LEU A 101 30.62 -58.91 54.85
C LEU A 101 29.88 -58.71 53.52
N ARG A 102 28.76 -57.98 53.50
CA ARG A 102 27.93 -57.77 52.31
C ARG A 102 28.71 -57.21 51.09
N PRO A 103 29.61 -56.22 51.21
CA PRO A 103 30.37 -55.71 50.06
C PRO A 103 31.33 -56.75 49.46
N LEU A 104 31.96 -57.58 50.30
CA LEU A 104 32.85 -58.66 49.86
C LEU A 104 32.06 -59.81 49.20
N MET A 105 30.91 -60.16 49.77
CA MET A 105 29.99 -61.13 49.16
C MET A 105 29.52 -60.62 47.80
N LEU A 106 29.12 -59.35 47.67
CA LEU A 106 28.75 -58.75 46.39
C LEU A 106 29.90 -58.76 45.37
N GLN A 107 31.14 -58.46 45.77
CA GLN A 107 32.30 -58.59 44.88
C GLN A 107 32.54 -60.03 44.42
N GLY A 108 32.34 -61.01 45.32
CA GLY A 108 32.37 -62.43 44.99
C GLY A 108 31.27 -62.81 43.99
N THR A 109 30.03 -62.36 44.22
CA THR A 109 28.89 -62.58 43.33
C THR A 109 29.12 -61.95 41.96
N TYR A 110 29.65 -60.72 41.89
CA TYR A 110 29.97 -60.08 40.61
C TYR A 110 31.03 -60.84 39.82
N LYS A 111 32.11 -61.31 40.47
CA LYS A 111 33.12 -62.17 39.82
C LYS A 111 32.57 -63.54 39.41
N ALA A 112 31.67 -64.11 40.22
CA ALA A 112 30.99 -65.34 39.85
C ALA A 112 30.11 -65.14 38.61
N ASN A 113 29.37 -64.03 38.55
CA ASN A 113 28.52 -63.67 37.40
C ASN A 113 29.32 -63.44 36.11
N THR A 114 30.59 -63.01 36.16
CA THR A 114 31.42 -62.91 34.94
C THR A 114 31.85 -64.26 34.36
N TRP A 115 31.87 -65.33 35.18
CA TRP A 115 32.24 -66.68 34.75
C TRP A 115 31.01 -67.57 34.50
N SER A 116 29.93 -67.34 35.25
CA SER A 116 28.65 -68.01 35.12
C SER A 116 27.53 -66.97 35.28
N PRO A 117 27.11 -66.30 34.21
CA PRO A 117 26.02 -65.34 34.28
C PRO A 117 24.72 -66.07 34.64
N VAL A 118 24.20 -65.80 35.84
CA VAL A 118 22.95 -66.38 36.35
C VAL A 118 21.81 -65.35 36.42
N GLU A 119 22.12 -64.09 36.15
CA GLU A 119 21.14 -63.00 36.16
C GLU A 119 20.39 -62.98 34.83
N ILE A 120 19.06 -63.06 34.91
CA ILE A 120 18.15 -62.92 33.78
C ILE A 120 17.47 -61.55 33.85
N PRO A 121 17.08 -60.95 32.71
CA PRO A 121 16.45 -59.62 32.69
C PRO A 121 15.23 -59.56 33.58
N ALA A 122 14.97 -58.41 34.22
CA ALA A 122 13.82 -58.26 35.09
C ALA A 122 12.49 -58.48 34.32
N PRO A 123 11.38 -58.86 34.98
CA PRO A 123 10.10 -59.09 34.31
C PRO A 123 9.64 -57.94 33.40
N GLY A 124 9.92 -56.69 33.80
CA GLY A 124 9.61 -55.51 32.97
C GLY A 124 10.44 -55.45 31.68
N GLU A 125 11.71 -55.83 31.72
CA GLU A 125 12.61 -55.87 30.56
C GLU A 125 12.23 -57.02 29.62
N LEU A 126 11.92 -58.19 30.18
CA LEU A 126 11.42 -59.34 29.40
C LEU A 126 10.14 -59.00 28.64
N ILE A 127 9.22 -58.28 29.28
CA ILE A 127 7.98 -57.81 28.63
C ILE A 127 8.29 -56.79 27.53
N GLU A 128 9.20 -55.84 27.76
CA GLU A 128 9.59 -54.86 26.75
C GLU A 128 10.25 -55.53 25.53
N MET A 129 11.12 -56.52 25.77
CA MET A 129 11.74 -57.33 24.73
C MET A 129 10.69 -58.10 23.91
N LEU A 130 9.67 -58.67 24.55
CA LEU A 130 8.54 -59.29 23.87
C LEU A 130 7.77 -58.28 23.02
N ASN A 131 7.38 -57.14 23.59
CA ASN A 131 6.57 -56.11 22.92
C ASN A 131 7.31 -55.47 21.73
N ARG A 132 8.64 -55.38 21.78
CA ARG A 132 9.48 -54.89 20.67
C ARG A 132 9.85 -55.96 19.64
N GLY A 133 9.38 -57.21 19.83
CA GLY A 133 9.69 -58.33 18.94
C GLY A 133 11.15 -58.79 19.02
N LEU A 134 11.89 -58.41 20.06
CA LEU A 134 13.27 -58.84 20.32
C LEU A 134 13.34 -60.25 20.92
N MET A 135 12.21 -60.77 21.39
CA MET A 135 12.06 -62.11 21.95
C MET A 135 10.74 -62.74 21.50
N GLY A 136 10.74 -64.04 21.21
CA GLY A 136 9.52 -64.78 20.87
C GLY A 136 8.75 -65.26 22.11
N GLN A 137 7.44 -65.46 21.97
CA GLN A 137 6.52 -65.84 23.06
C GLN A 137 7.00 -67.02 23.91
N ARG A 138 7.51 -68.09 23.28
CA ARG A 138 8.00 -69.29 24.01
C ARG A 138 9.23 -69.01 24.87
N ALA A 139 10.13 -68.16 24.40
CA ALA A 139 11.34 -67.78 25.15
C ALA A 139 10.96 -66.90 26.33
N PHE A 140 10.05 -65.93 26.11
CA PHE A 140 9.50 -65.09 27.16
C PHE A 140 8.83 -65.89 28.27
N GLU A 141 7.95 -66.85 27.92
CA GLU A 141 7.25 -67.69 28.91
C GLU A 141 8.21 -68.51 29.76
N LYS A 142 9.30 -69.03 29.16
CA LYS A 142 10.35 -69.76 29.88
C LYS A 142 11.12 -68.86 30.85
N ASP A 143 11.49 -67.66 30.41
CA ASP A 143 12.34 -66.78 31.20
C ASP A 143 11.54 -66.07 32.30
N ILE A 144 10.29 -65.68 32.04
CA ILE A 144 9.44 -65.05 33.06
C ILE A 144 8.96 -66.04 34.13
N ALA A 145 8.88 -67.34 33.81
CA ALA A 145 8.60 -68.39 34.78
C ALA A 145 9.72 -68.55 35.82
N GLN A 146 10.97 -68.22 35.47
CA GLN A 146 12.10 -68.22 36.41
C GLN A 146 11.98 -67.12 37.47
N HIS A 147 11.17 -66.08 37.21
CA HIS A 147 10.78 -65.05 38.19
C HIS A 147 9.52 -65.41 38.99
N GLY A 148 8.94 -66.60 38.79
CA GLY A 148 7.75 -67.07 39.50
C GLY A 148 6.41 -66.67 38.88
N PHE A 149 6.39 -66.09 37.67
CA PHE A 149 5.14 -65.75 36.97
C PHE A 149 4.76 -66.84 35.97
N THR A 150 3.50 -67.28 36.01
CA THR A 150 2.92 -68.23 35.06
C THR A 150 1.65 -67.66 34.42
N VAL A 151 1.26 -68.20 33.26
CA VAL A 151 0.03 -67.82 32.54
C VAL A 151 -1.17 -67.87 33.49
N PRO A 152 -2.03 -66.83 33.54
CA PRO A 152 -2.18 -65.74 32.56
C PRO A 152 -1.39 -64.46 32.88
N TRP A 153 -0.69 -64.37 34.01
CA TRP A 153 -0.13 -63.11 34.51
C TRP A 153 0.89 -62.44 33.57
N PRO A 154 1.87 -63.16 32.99
CA PRO A 154 2.78 -62.58 31.99
C PRO A 154 2.05 -61.93 30.81
N ASN A 155 0.97 -62.55 30.32
CA ASN A 155 0.21 -62.04 29.18
C ASN A 155 -0.56 -60.77 29.55
N LEU A 156 -1.13 -60.71 30.75
CA LEU A 156 -1.80 -59.51 31.25
C LEU A 156 -0.81 -58.36 31.52
N MET A 157 0.37 -58.67 32.07
CA MET A 157 1.43 -57.68 32.28
C MET A 157 1.97 -57.14 30.95
N ALA A 158 2.12 -58.01 29.94
CA ALA A 158 2.46 -57.62 28.58
C ALA A 158 1.40 -56.71 27.96
N ALA A 159 0.12 -57.06 28.09
CA ALA A 159 -0.99 -56.26 27.58
C ALA A 159 -1.09 -54.86 28.23
N ILE A 160 -0.67 -54.70 29.49
CA ILE A 160 -0.61 -53.38 30.16
C ILE A 160 0.55 -52.52 29.61
N ARG A 161 1.66 -53.16 29.22
CA ARG A 161 2.86 -52.48 28.68
C ARG A 161 2.83 -52.31 27.16
N GLU A 162 1.78 -52.75 26.50
CA GLU A 162 1.55 -52.47 25.09
C GLU A 162 1.41 -50.96 24.90
N ALA A 163 2.19 -50.39 23.96
CA ALA A 163 2.04 -48.98 23.60
C ALA A 163 0.67 -48.76 22.95
N ARG A 164 -0.15 -47.89 23.55
CA ARG A 164 -1.49 -47.56 23.06
C ARG A 164 -1.49 -46.13 22.51
N PRO A 165 -2.30 -45.83 21.46
CA PRO A 165 -2.53 -44.46 21.03
C PRO A 165 -2.97 -43.60 22.23
N THR A 166 -2.50 -42.36 22.29
CA THR A 166 -2.91 -41.44 23.36
C THR A 166 -4.36 -41.00 23.17
N TYR A 167 -4.88 -40.23 24.14
CA TYR A 167 -6.18 -39.59 23.98
C TYR A 167 -6.22 -38.72 22.70
N GLU A 168 -5.17 -37.93 22.46
CA GLU A 168 -5.04 -37.05 21.30
C GLU A 168 -5.01 -37.85 19.99
N ASP A 169 -4.24 -38.95 19.95
CA ASP A 169 -4.18 -39.82 18.77
C ASP A 169 -5.56 -40.40 18.44
N LEU A 170 -6.25 -40.96 19.44
CA LEU A 170 -7.59 -41.53 19.26
C LEU A 170 -8.60 -40.48 18.82
N ARG A 171 -8.53 -39.28 19.40
CA ARG A 171 -9.40 -38.16 19.07
C ARG A 171 -9.21 -37.71 17.63
N ASP A 172 -7.97 -37.60 17.18
CA ASP A 172 -7.64 -37.16 15.83
C ASP A 172 -7.99 -38.23 14.79
N LEU A 173 -7.78 -39.52 15.09
CA LEU A 173 -8.23 -40.63 14.25
C LEU A 173 -9.77 -40.68 14.12
N GLU A 174 -10.50 -40.45 15.21
CA GLU A 174 -11.97 -40.35 15.20
C GLU A 174 -12.44 -39.20 14.31
N ARG A 175 -11.87 -38.00 14.49
CA ARG A 175 -12.20 -36.82 13.68
C ARG A 175 -11.94 -37.03 12.19
N ARG A 176 -10.91 -37.81 11.85
CA ARG A 176 -10.54 -38.13 10.46
C ARG A 176 -11.39 -39.26 9.84
N GLY A 177 -12.14 -39.98 10.66
CA GLY A 177 -12.90 -41.16 10.21
C GLY A 177 -12.02 -42.40 10.01
N ASP A 178 -10.82 -42.42 10.59
CA ASP A 178 -9.85 -43.52 10.48
C ASP A 178 -10.10 -44.63 11.52
N LEU A 179 -11.12 -44.48 12.38
CA LEU A 179 -11.59 -45.49 13.32
C LEU A 179 -12.88 -46.15 12.84
N LEU A 180 -12.98 -47.47 13.07
CA LEU A 180 -14.26 -48.17 12.93
C LEU A 180 -15.24 -47.70 14.02
N PRO A 181 -16.56 -47.69 13.74
CA PRO A 181 -17.58 -47.32 14.72
C PRO A 181 -17.40 -48.04 16.06
N GLY A 182 -17.43 -47.28 17.16
CA GLY A 182 -17.28 -47.80 18.52
C GLY A 182 -15.83 -48.02 18.99
N LYS A 183 -14.82 -47.94 18.09
CA LYS A 183 -13.41 -48.12 18.47
C LYS A 183 -12.82 -46.95 19.24
N TYR A 184 -13.37 -45.75 19.06
CA TYR A 184 -12.98 -44.60 19.87
C TYR A 184 -13.26 -44.83 21.36
N ASP A 185 -14.50 -45.15 21.72
CA ASP A 185 -14.91 -45.42 23.10
C ASP A 185 -14.15 -46.62 23.70
N GLU A 186 -13.96 -47.68 22.91
CA GLU A 186 -13.16 -48.83 23.33
C GLU A 186 -11.71 -48.44 23.62
N GLY A 187 -11.10 -47.62 22.76
CA GLY A 187 -9.75 -47.08 22.95
C GLY A 187 -9.64 -46.26 24.23
N LEU A 188 -10.59 -45.36 24.48
CA LEU A 188 -10.63 -44.56 25.71
C LEU A 188 -10.83 -45.42 26.97
N LYS A 189 -11.67 -46.47 26.91
CA LYS A 189 -11.80 -47.44 28.01
C LYS A 189 -10.49 -48.16 28.29
N ARG A 190 -9.76 -48.54 27.24
CA ARG A 190 -8.43 -49.15 27.34
C ARG A 190 -7.39 -48.20 27.92
N LEU A 191 -7.58 -46.88 27.81
CA LEU A 191 -6.75 -45.88 28.51
C LEU A 191 -7.17 -45.67 29.98
N GLY A 192 -8.25 -46.30 30.44
CA GLY A 192 -8.73 -46.23 31.83
C GLY A 192 -9.79 -45.15 32.08
N PHE A 193 -10.36 -44.52 31.06
CA PHE A 193 -11.45 -43.56 31.24
C PHE A 193 -12.78 -44.27 31.54
N SER A 194 -13.55 -43.73 32.50
CA SER A 194 -14.92 -44.16 32.78
C SER A 194 -15.91 -43.72 31.69
N ASP A 195 -17.07 -44.36 31.61
CA ASP A 195 -18.12 -43.98 30.64
C ASP A 195 -18.55 -42.50 30.78
N ASP A 196 -18.63 -41.97 32.00
CA ASP A 196 -18.94 -40.55 32.25
C ASP A 196 -17.83 -39.64 31.71
N ASN A 197 -16.56 -39.99 31.94
CA ASN A 197 -15.43 -39.22 31.43
C ASN A 197 -15.37 -39.29 29.89
N ILE A 198 -15.65 -40.44 29.28
CA ILE A 198 -15.74 -40.58 27.83
C ILE A 198 -16.81 -39.65 27.26
N ALA A 199 -18.00 -39.60 27.89
CA ALA A 199 -19.06 -38.69 27.48
C ALA A 199 -18.63 -37.20 27.59
N ARG A 200 -17.85 -36.82 28.61
CA ARG A 200 -17.28 -35.46 28.75
C ARG A 200 -16.22 -35.18 27.70
N LEU A 201 -15.31 -36.11 27.44
CA LEU A 201 -14.25 -35.97 26.43
C LEU A 201 -14.83 -35.84 25.01
N LYS A 202 -15.93 -36.55 24.72
CA LYS A 202 -16.68 -36.36 23.46
C LYS A 202 -17.23 -34.95 23.29
N LYS A 203 -17.71 -34.31 24.37
CA LYS A 203 -18.12 -32.91 24.32
C LYS A 203 -16.93 -31.97 24.10
N LEU A 204 -15.80 -32.27 24.76
CA LEU A 204 -14.54 -31.54 24.59
C LEU A 204 -13.91 -31.76 23.20
N ASN A 205 -14.35 -32.79 22.47
CA ASN A 205 -13.87 -33.08 21.12
C ASN A 205 -14.28 -32.02 20.10
N LEU A 206 -15.20 -31.10 20.42
CA LEU A 206 -15.50 -29.96 19.58
C LEU A 206 -14.54 -28.80 19.90
N ALA A 207 -13.75 -28.41 18.91
CA ALA A 207 -12.91 -27.24 19.00
C ALA A 207 -13.77 -25.97 18.97
N LEU A 208 -13.39 -25.00 19.80
CA LEU A 208 -13.93 -23.65 19.75
C LEU A 208 -13.02 -22.77 18.90
N PRO A 209 -13.56 -21.81 18.14
CA PRO A 209 -12.75 -20.78 17.50
C PRO A 209 -11.91 -20.03 18.55
N PRO A 210 -10.64 -19.71 18.26
CA PRO A 210 -9.84 -18.86 19.14
C PRO A 210 -10.42 -17.44 19.18
N ALA A 211 -10.07 -16.68 20.23
CA ALA A 211 -10.61 -15.34 20.46
C ALA A 211 -10.49 -14.38 19.25
N PRO A 212 -9.37 -14.34 18.48
CA PRO A 212 -9.27 -13.48 17.29
C PRO A 212 -10.32 -13.80 16.21
N ASP A 213 -10.67 -15.07 16.03
CA ASP A 213 -11.69 -15.48 15.07
C ASP A 213 -13.09 -15.07 15.55
N LEU A 214 -13.35 -15.19 16.85
CA LEU A 214 -14.60 -14.71 17.45
C LEU A 214 -14.76 -13.18 17.27
N VAL A 215 -13.69 -12.41 17.43
CA VAL A 215 -13.68 -10.97 17.15
C VAL A 215 -13.97 -10.71 15.67
N ARG A 216 -13.33 -11.47 14.77
CA ARG A 216 -13.61 -11.38 13.32
C ARG A 216 -15.08 -11.70 13.01
N PHE A 217 -15.68 -12.72 13.64
CA PHE A 217 -17.09 -13.07 13.43
C PHE A 217 -18.02 -11.96 13.88
N GLU A 218 -17.73 -11.33 15.01
CA GLU A 218 -18.49 -10.20 15.52
C GLU A 218 -18.38 -8.98 14.59
N LEU A 219 -17.15 -8.61 14.18
CA LEU A 219 -16.91 -7.47 13.28
C LEU A 219 -17.47 -7.69 11.87
N ARG A 220 -17.50 -8.93 11.39
CA ARG A 220 -18.09 -9.30 10.09
C ARG A 220 -19.57 -9.61 10.18
N GLU A 221 -20.19 -9.35 11.33
CA GLU A 221 -21.63 -9.46 11.56
C GLU A 221 -22.18 -10.86 11.24
N VAL A 222 -21.34 -11.89 11.41
CA VAL A 222 -21.65 -13.29 11.09
C VAL A 222 -22.88 -13.80 11.83
N TRP A 223 -23.06 -13.34 13.08
CA TRP A 223 -24.17 -13.75 13.94
C TRP A 223 -25.38 -12.82 13.86
N ARG A 224 -25.40 -11.83 12.96
CA ARG A 224 -26.56 -10.97 12.73
C ARG A 224 -27.54 -11.64 11.77
N PRO A 225 -28.76 -12.04 12.21
CA PRO A 225 -29.69 -12.80 11.39
C PRO A 225 -30.05 -12.16 10.06
N GLU A 226 -30.09 -10.82 10.03
CA GLU A 226 -30.38 -10.02 8.85
C GLU A 226 -29.28 -10.08 7.77
N PHE A 227 -28.02 -10.26 8.15
CA PHE A 227 -26.88 -10.27 7.22
C PHE A 227 -26.39 -11.68 6.88
N ARG A 228 -26.54 -12.62 7.82
CA ARG A 228 -26.03 -14.00 7.70
C ARG A 228 -26.43 -14.71 6.40
N PRO A 229 -27.68 -14.63 5.88
CA PRO A 229 -28.04 -15.27 4.62
C PRO A 229 -27.17 -14.82 3.44
N GLY A 230 -26.84 -13.53 3.36
CA GLY A 230 -26.00 -12.98 2.28
C GLY A 230 -24.52 -13.37 2.42
N LEU A 231 -24.02 -13.48 3.65
CA LEU A 231 -22.63 -13.89 3.92
C LEU A 231 -22.37 -15.36 3.54
N LEU A 232 -23.41 -16.18 3.46
CA LEU A 232 -23.36 -17.59 3.06
C LEU A 232 -23.67 -17.79 1.56
N VAL A 233 -23.42 -16.80 0.70
CA VAL A 233 -23.60 -16.92 -0.76
C VAL A 233 -22.26 -16.72 -1.47
N PRO A 234 -21.64 -17.78 -2.05
CA PRO A 234 -22.18 -19.12 -2.23
C PRO A 234 -22.25 -19.92 -0.92
N PRO A 235 -23.13 -20.93 -0.82
CA PRO A 235 -23.28 -21.74 0.38
C PRO A 235 -22.00 -22.51 0.69
N THR A 236 -21.73 -22.71 1.98
CA THR A 236 -20.60 -23.51 2.45
C THR A 236 -20.65 -24.92 1.87
N SER A 237 -19.59 -25.31 1.17
CA SER A 237 -19.55 -26.64 0.54
C SER A 237 -19.51 -27.77 1.59
N GLY A 238 -20.12 -28.91 1.25
CA GLY A 238 -20.04 -30.11 2.10
C GLY A 238 -18.60 -30.58 2.31
N LYS A 239 -17.72 -30.41 1.31
CA LYS A 239 -16.30 -30.74 1.45
C LYS A 239 -15.60 -29.85 2.47
N PHE A 240 -15.86 -28.54 2.46
CA PHE A 240 -15.29 -27.64 3.47
C PHE A 240 -15.74 -28.03 4.89
N LYS A 241 -17.03 -28.34 5.07
CA LYS A 241 -17.57 -28.84 6.35
C LYS A 241 -16.90 -30.13 6.81
N GLN A 242 -16.64 -31.06 5.88
CA GLN A 242 -15.93 -32.31 6.19
C GLN A 242 -14.49 -32.05 6.65
N GLU A 243 -13.74 -31.18 5.96
CA GLU A 243 -12.37 -30.85 6.38
C GLU A 243 -12.35 -30.09 7.72
N MET A 244 -13.29 -29.17 7.96
CA MET A 244 -13.45 -28.49 9.24
C MET A 244 -13.78 -29.45 10.39
N ALA A 245 -14.61 -30.49 10.13
CA ALA A 245 -14.90 -31.53 11.11
C ALA A 245 -13.65 -32.33 11.52
N LYS A 246 -12.72 -32.58 10.59
CA LYS A 246 -11.43 -33.24 10.90
C LYS A 246 -10.56 -32.40 11.84
N LEU A 247 -10.71 -31.08 11.82
CA LEU A 247 -10.07 -30.15 12.75
C LEU A 247 -10.81 -30.04 14.10
N GLY A 248 -11.99 -30.65 14.21
CA GLY A 248 -12.83 -30.63 15.40
C GLY A 248 -13.89 -29.54 15.41
N TYR A 249 -14.08 -28.79 14.32
CA TYR A 249 -15.12 -27.76 14.24
C TYR A 249 -16.48 -28.35 13.86
N SER A 250 -17.55 -27.79 14.43
CA SER A 250 -18.91 -28.15 14.07
C SER A 250 -19.27 -27.64 12.66
N SER A 251 -20.35 -28.17 12.06
CA SER A 251 -20.86 -27.64 10.79
C SER A 251 -21.28 -26.17 10.90
N GLU A 252 -21.79 -25.75 12.06
CA GLU A 252 -22.20 -24.37 12.30
C GLU A 252 -20.98 -23.45 12.38
N THR A 253 -19.94 -23.89 13.08
CA THR A 253 -18.66 -23.17 13.15
C THR A 253 -18.00 -23.09 11.77
N ALA A 254 -18.09 -24.14 10.95
CA ALA A 254 -17.64 -24.07 9.56
C ALA A 254 -18.41 -23.01 8.76
N ASP A 255 -19.73 -22.90 8.97
CA ASP A 255 -20.54 -21.83 8.37
C ASP A 255 -20.14 -20.43 8.88
N ASP A 256 -19.73 -20.28 10.14
CA ASP A 256 -19.25 -19.01 10.67
C ASP A 256 -17.92 -18.58 10.03
N TYR A 257 -16.96 -19.49 9.93
CA TYR A 257 -15.70 -19.24 9.22
C TYR A 257 -15.94 -18.90 7.75
N TRP A 258 -16.86 -19.61 7.11
CA TRP A 258 -17.26 -19.30 5.74
C TRP A 258 -17.91 -17.92 5.67
N ALA A 259 -18.90 -17.58 6.51
CA ALA A 259 -19.51 -16.26 6.50
C ALA A 259 -18.49 -15.10 6.71
N ALA A 260 -17.40 -15.34 7.43
CA ALA A 260 -16.35 -14.36 7.69
C ALA A 260 -15.24 -14.29 6.61
N HIS A 261 -15.26 -15.15 5.59
CA HIS A 261 -14.14 -15.33 4.67
C HIS A 261 -13.92 -14.17 3.69
N TRP A 262 -14.94 -13.34 3.46
CA TRP A 262 -14.94 -12.30 2.44
C TRP A 262 -13.83 -11.25 2.62
N ASP A 263 -13.19 -10.93 1.51
CA ASP A 263 -12.36 -9.72 1.39
C ASP A 263 -13.29 -8.52 1.24
N LEU A 264 -13.18 -7.57 2.17
CA LEU A 264 -13.94 -6.33 2.09
C LEU A 264 -13.22 -5.32 1.21
N PRO A 265 -13.96 -4.36 0.60
CA PRO A 265 -13.34 -3.24 -0.07
C PRO A 265 -12.35 -2.53 0.84
N SER A 266 -11.21 -2.11 0.29
CA SER A 266 -10.26 -1.27 1.02
C SER A 266 -10.87 0.10 1.33
N VAL A 267 -10.28 0.83 2.28
CA VAL A 267 -10.73 2.21 2.58
C VAL A 267 -10.71 3.10 1.33
N GLY A 268 -9.68 2.98 0.49
CA GLY A 268 -9.59 3.71 -0.78
C GLY A 268 -10.71 3.33 -1.76
N GLN A 269 -11.04 2.05 -1.88
CA GLN A 269 -12.23 1.62 -2.64
C GLN A 269 -13.52 2.17 -2.02
N GLY A 270 -13.60 2.24 -0.70
CA GLY A 270 -14.68 2.89 0.04
C GLY A 270 -14.83 4.37 -0.31
N PHE A 271 -13.72 5.11 -0.42
CA PHE A 271 -13.74 6.51 -0.86
C PHE A 271 -14.25 6.66 -2.29
N GLU A 272 -13.79 5.80 -3.21
CA GLU A 272 -14.30 5.80 -4.59
C GLU A 272 -15.79 5.49 -4.66
N MET A 273 -16.27 4.51 -3.88
CA MET A 273 -17.69 4.22 -3.77
C MET A 273 -18.48 5.41 -3.22
N PHE A 274 -17.97 6.05 -2.17
CA PHE A 274 -18.57 7.24 -1.56
C PHE A 274 -18.68 8.43 -2.52
N HIS A 275 -17.68 8.67 -3.38
CA HIS A 275 -17.75 9.76 -4.36
C HIS A 275 -18.56 9.43 -5.61
N ARG A 276 -18.57 8.16 -6.05
CA ARG A 276 -19.13 7.78 -7.35
C ARG A 276 -20.53 7.18 -7.28
N ILE A 277 -20.97 6.69 -6.12
CA ILE A 277 -22.24 6.00 -5.94
C ILE A 277 -23.13 6.85 -5.02
N PRO A 278 -24.12 7.59 -5.55
CA PRO A 278 -24.96 8.48 -4.73
C PRO A 278 -25.72 7.80 -3.60
N ALA A 279 -25.98 6.49 -3.71
CA ALA A 279 -26.64 5.70 -2.67
C ALA A 279 -25.67 5.20 -1.57
N PHE A 280 -24.36 5.32 -1.76
CA PHE A 280 -23.37 4.93 -0.76
C PHE A 280 -23.01 6.14 0.10
N THR A 281 -23.51 6.15 1.33
CA THR A 281 -23.46 7.29 2.24
C THR A 281 -22.24 7.29 3.15
N GLU A 282 -22.01 8.37 3.88
CA GLU A 282 -20.97 8.43 4.91
C GLU A 282 -21.20 7.37 6.00
N THR A 283 -22.46 7.06 6.33
CA THR A 283 -22.80 5.98 7.28
C THR A 283 -22.35 4.62 6.76
N ASP A 284 -22.47 4.37 5.45
CA ASP A 284 -22.00 3.14 4.82
C ASP A 284 -20.47 3.07 4.83
N LEU A 285 -19.78 4.18 4.55
CA LEU A 285 -18.32 4.27 4.61
C LEU A 285 -17.80 4.01 6.03
N ARG A 286 -18.42 4.59 7.06
CA ARG A 286 -18.07 4.34 8.48
C ARG A 286 -18.34 2.89 8.88
N THR A 287 -19.42 2.30 8.37
CA THR A 287 -19.72 0.89 8.59
C THR A 287 -18.65 0.00 7.96
N LEU A 288 -18.21 0.31 6.73
CA LEU A 288 -17.11 -0.39 6.08
C LEU A 288 -15.81 -0.26 6.91
N MET A 289 -15.44 0.94 7.34
CA MET A 289 -14.23 1.15 8.17
C MET A 289 -14.28 0.39 9.50
N ARG A 290 -15.46 0.26 10.13
CA ARG A 290 -15.64 -0.57 11.32
C ARG A 290 -15.42 -2.06 11.02
N ARG A 291 -15.96 -2.56 9.91
CA ARG A 291 -15.78 -3.97 9.50
C ARG A 291 -14.35 -4.29 9.05
N LEU A 292 -13.58 -3.26 8.68
CA LEU A 292 -12.13 -3.31 8.43
C LEU A 292 -11.30 -3.20 9.73
N ASP A 293 -11.94 -3.08 10.89
CA ASP A 293 -11.30 -2.94 12.21
C ASP A 293 -10.44 -1.66 12.35
N ILE A 294 -10.90 -0.56 11.74
CA ILE A 294 -10.26 0.76 11.89
C ILE A 294 -10.85 1.47 13.10
N LEU A 295 -9.99 1.88 14.03
CA LEU A 295 -10.37 2.65 15.23
C LEU A 295 -11.22 3.87 14.87
N GLN A 296 -12.32 4.05 15.61
CA GLN A 296 -13.34 5.06 15.32
C GLN A 296 -12.78 6.50 15.32
N GLU A 297 -11.77 6.80 16.14
CA GLU A 297 -11.13 8.12 16.21
C GLU A 297 -10.47 8.56 14.88
N TYR A 298 -10.09 7.61 14.03
CA TYR A 298 -9.51 7.92 12.72
C TYR A 298 -10.55 8.10 11.62
N HIS A 299 -11.82 7.76 11.85
CA HIS A 299 -12.84 7.79 10.79
C HIS A 299 -13.01 9.20 10.23
N ASP A 300 -13.10 10.21 11.09
CA ASP A 300 -13.27 11.60 10.67
C ASP A 300 -12.04 12.09 9.88
N ASN A 301 -10.84 11.73 10.34
CA ASN A 301 -9.59 12.08 9.67
C ASN A 301 -9.48 11.42 8.28
N LEU A 302 -9.84 10.14 8.17
CA LEU A 302 -9.83 9.38 6.92
C LEU A 302 -10.87 9.93 5.93
N ILE A 303 -12.07 10.25 6.40
CA ILE A 303 -13.12 10.86 5.56
C ILE A 303 -12.68 12.25 5.08
N ALA A 304 -12.04 13.06 5.94
CA ALA A 304 -11.56 14.38 5.56
C ALA A 304 -10.53 14.32 4.41
N ILE A 305 -9.64 13.32 4.41
CA ILE A 305 -8.65 13.12 3.35
C ILE A 305 -9.18 12.33 2.14
N ALA A 306 -10.45 11.93 2.14
CA ALA A 306 -11.05 11.27 0.98
C ALA A 306 -11.17 12.25 -0.20
N TYR A 307 -11.36 13.55 0.09
CA TYR A 307 -11.53 14.59 -0.93
C TYR A 307 -10.18 15.08 -1.47
N ASN A 308 -10.15 15.36 -2.78
CA ASN A 308 -8.96 15.93 -3.40
C ASN A 308 -8.75 17.37 -2.93
N PRO A 309 -7.51 17.76 -2.53
CA PRO A 309 -7.18 19.16 -2.30
C PRO A 309 -7.21 19.94 -3.63
N PHE A 310 -7.31 21.26 -3.56
CA PHE A 310 -7.18 22.09 -4.76
C PHE A 310 -5.84 21.85 -5.45
N THR A 311 -5.84 21.80 -6.78
CA THR A 311 -4.59 21.65 -7.52
C THR A 311 -3.78 22.95 -7.46
N ARG A 312 -2.45 22.87 -7.59
CA ARG A 312 -1.59 24.08 -7.62
C ARG A 312 -2.02 25.09 -8.69
N VAL A 313 -2.56 24.61 -9.81
CA VAL A 313 -3.05 25.46 -10.90
C VAL A 313 -4.33 26.17 -10.49
N ASP A 314 -5.27 25.45 -9.88
CA ASP A 314 -6.53 26.02 -9.42
C ASP A 314 -6.32 26.99 -8.26
N VAL A 315 -5.40 26.69 -7.33
CA VAL A 315 -5.00 27.61 -6.25
C VAL A 315 -4.55 28.96 -6.81
N ARG A 316 -3.68 28.97 -7.84
CA ARG A 316 -3.24 30.22 -8.50
C ARG A 316 -4.38 30.95 -9.19
N ARG A 317 -5.20 30.23 -9.97
CA ARG A 317 -6.36 30.80 -10.67
C ARG A 317 -7.35 31.42 -9.70
N MET A 318 -7.66 30.73 -8.61
CA MET A 318 -8.55 31.19 -7.56
C MET A 318 -7.97 32.41 -6.82
N PHE A 319 -6.66 32.45 -6.59
CA PHE A 319 -6.01 33.63 -6.03
C PHE A 319 -6.11 34.84 -6.98
N ARG A 320 -5.80 34.65 -8.27
CA ARG A 320 -5.88 35.69 -9.30
C ARG A 320 -7.27 36.37 -9.36
N VAL A 321 -8.33 35.58 -9.25
CA VAL A 321 -9.71 36.09 -9.30
C VAL A 321 -10.27 36.48 -7.92
N GLY A 322 -9.44 36.45 -6.88
CA GLY A 322 -9.82 36.85 -5.52
C GLY A 322 -10.71 35.87 -4.75
N VAL A 323 -10.85 34.62 -5.22
CA VAL A 323 -11.57 33.55 -4.51
C VAL A 323 -10.79 33.07 -3.29
N LEU A 324 -9.46 32.97 -3.40
CA LEU A 324 -8.57 32.67 -2.27
C LEU A 324 -7.77 33.91 -1.91
N ASN A 325 -7.65 34.19 -0.61
CA ASN A 325 -6.65 35.13 -0.08
C ASN A 325 -5.30 34.42 0.16
N ARG A 326 -4.26 35.19 0.51
CA ARG A 326 -2.91 34.66 0.76
C ARG A 326 -2.87 33.51 1.78
N GLU A 327 -3.55 33.64 2.91
CA GLU A 327 -3.56 32.62 3.96
C GLU A 327 -4.29 31.35 3.51
N GLN A 328 -5.37 31.50 2.72
CA GLN A 328 -6.07 30.38 2.12
C GLN A 328 -5.25 29.70 1.01
N VAL A 329 -4.45 30.45 0.25
CA VAL A 329 -3.48 29.89 -0.70
C VAL A 329 -2.45 29.02 0.03
N LYS A 330 -1.90 29.53 1.14
CA LYS A 330 -0.97 28.76 1.97
C LYS A 330 -1.61 27.49 2.51
N ARG A 331 -2.82 27.58 3.06
CA ARG A 331 -3.57 26.41 3.54
C ARG A 331 -3.79 25.38 2.44
N ALA A 332 -4.18 25.81 1.24
CA ALA A 332 -4.38 24.91 0.11
C ALA A 332 -3.08 24.19 -0.31
N TYR A 333 -1.92 24.85 -0.21
CA TYR A 333 -0.63 24.17 -0.43
C TYR A 333 -0.29 23.16 0.68
N LEU A 334 -0.63 23.45 1.94
CA LEU A 334 -0.50 22.47 3.04
C LEU A 334 -1.41 21.25 2.82
N ASP A 335 -2.63 21.45 2.31
CA ASP A 335 -3.58 20.35 2.03
C ASP A 335 -3.09 19.40 0.93
N ILE A 336 -2.25 19.88 0.00
CA ILE A 336 -1.55 19.05 -1.00
C ILE A 336 -0.45 18.19 -0.36
N GLY A 337 0.04 18.58 0.83
CA GLY A 337 1.13 17.90 1.54
C GLY A 337 2.49 18.61 1.45
N TYR A 338 2.53 19.89 1.05
CA TYR A 338 3.74 20.69 1.23
C TYR A 338 4.01 20.91 2.72
N ASP A 339 5.28 20.92 3.11
CA ASP A 339 5.68 21.41 4.43
C ASP A 339 5.52 22.93 4.53
N GLU A 340 5.55 23.46 5.76
CA GLU A 340 5.33 24.88 6.07
C GLU A 340 6.23 25.81 5.24
N THR A 341 7.50 25.48 5.09
CA THR A 341 8.47 26.29 4.35
C THR A 341 8.16 26.31 2.85
N LYS A 342 7.85 25.14 2.26
CA LYS A 342 7.49 25.05 0.84
C LYS A 342 6.14 25.68 0.55
N ALA A 343 5.16 25.53 1.44
CA ALA A 343 3.85 26.15 1.31
C ALA A 343 3.96 27.69 1.34
N GLU A 344 4.80 28.23 2.23
CA GLU A 344 5.09 29.66 2.27
C GLU A 344 5.74 30.15 0.97
N ALA A 345 6.81 29.48 0.51
CA ALA A 345 7.50 29.86 -0.72
C ALA A 345 6.59 29.80 -1.97
N MET A 346 5.73 28.78 -2.06
CA MET A 346 4.73 28.67 -3.13
C MET A 346 3.64 29.75 -3.05
N THR A 347 3.27 30.15 -1.83
CA THR A 347 2.34 31.26 -1.60
C THR A 347 2.95 32.57 -2.07
N GLU A 348 4.19 32.86 -1.67
CA GLU A 348 4.92 34.05 -2.13
C GLU A 348 5.06 34.09 -3.65
N PHE A 349 5.43 32.97 -4.27
CA PHE A 349 5.49 32.84 -5.73
C PHE A 349 4.14 33.15 -6.37
N THR A 350 3.05 32.58 -5.85
CA THR A 350 1.69 32.78 -6.38
C THR A 350 1.26 34.24 -6.28
N VAL A 351 1.51 34.86 -5.13
CA VAL A 351 1.22 36.29 -4.92
C VAL A 351 1.99 37.11 -5.95
N LYS A 352 3.33 36.98 -6.01
CA LYS A 352 4.17 37.75 -6.95
C LYS A 352 3.73 37.56 -8.40
N TYR A 353 3.59 36.31 -8.83
CA TYR A 353 3.23 35.95 -10.20
C TYR A 353 1.90 36.54 -10.67
N GLU A 354 0.90 36.65 -9.79
CA GLU A 354 -0.42 37.19 -10.15
C GLU A 354 -0.58 38.69 -9.82
N THR A 355 0.26 39.25 -8.93
CA THR A 355 0.28 40.68 -8.59
C THR A 355 1.25 41.51 -9.44
N GLU A 356 2.15 40.86 -10.20
CA GLU A 356 2.90 41.52 -11.29
C GLU A 356 1.90 41.93 -12.39
N THR A 357 1.22 43.05 -12.13
CA THR A 357 0.40 43.77 -13.09
C THR A 357 1.30 44.49 -14.07
N THR A 358 1.77 43.77 -15.07
CA THR A 358 1.88 44.24 -16.45
C THR A 358 2.23 43.02 -17.31
N ARG A 359 1.38 42.70 -18.30
CA ARG A 359 1.98 42.27 -19.56
C ARG A 359 2.62 43.53 -20.09
N ASP A 360 3.85 43.82 -19.65
CA ASP A 360 4.67 44.82 -20.31
C ASP A 360 4.66 44.43 -21.78
N LEU A 361 4.46 45.40 -22.67
CA LEU A 361 4.59 45.13 -24.09
C LEU A 361 5.93 44.43 -24.26
N THR A 362 5.91 43.19 -24.75
CA THR A 362 7.19 42.52 -24.97
C THR A 362 7.91 43.26 -26.09
N ARG A 363 9.25 43.17 -26.16
CA ARG A 363 10.00 43.73 -27.30
C ARG A 363 9.33 43.36 -28.63
N THR A 364 8.87 42.12 -28.75
CA THR A 364 8.16 41.61 -29.92
C THR A 364 6.82 42.29 -30.18
N ASP A 365 6.02 42.63 -29.16
CA ASP A 365 4.76 43.34 -29.34
C ASP A 365 4.99 44.78 -29.84
N ILE A 366 6.06 45.43 -29.37
CA ILE A 366 6.46 46.79 -29.80
C ILE A 366 7.00 46.76 -31.23
N GLU A 367 7.89 45.81 -31.54
CA GLU A 367 8.42 45.56 -32.89
C GLU A 367 7.29 45.29 -33.89
N ASP A 368 6.28 44.49 -33.51
CA ASP A 368 5.11 44.20 -34.36
C ASP A 368 4.20 45.42 -34.54
N GLY A 369 3.98 46.21 -33.48
CA GLY A 369 3.25 47.48 -33.55
C GLY A 369 3.91 48.47 -34.50
N TYR A 370 5.24 48.61 -34.42
CA TYR A 370 6.04 49.41 -35.35
C TYR A 370 5.97 48.87 -36.78
N LYS A 371 6.18 47.56 -36.96
CA LYS A 371 6.12 46.89 -38.28
C LYS A 371 4.79 47.16 -39.00
N ARG A 372 3.68 47.12 -38.26
CA ARG A 372 2.31 47.34 -38.76
C ARG A 372 1.92 48.82 -38.88
N GLY A 373 2.80 49.76 -38.52
CA GLY A 373 2.54 51.20 -38.57
C GLY A 373 1.58 51.70 -37.50
N VAL A 374 1.37 50.92 -36.45
CA VAL A 374 0.56 51.28 -35.28
C VAL A 374 1.35 52.22 -34.35
N LEU A 375 2.67 52.05 -34.30
CA LEU A 375 3.61 52.94 -33.62
C LEU A 375 4.46 53.67 -34.65
N SER A 376 4.64 54.98 -34.47
CA SER A 376 5.70 55.72 -35.16
C SER A 376 7.07 55.30 -34.62
N ARG A 377 8.13 55.66 -35.35
CA ARG A 377 9.51 55.33 -34.98
C ARG A 377 9.88 55.85 -33.59
N SER A 378 9.48 57.10 -33.29
CA SER A 378 9.69 57.71 -31.97
C SER A 378 8.92 56.96 -30.88
N GLU A 379 7.65 56.64 -31.11
CA GLU A 379 6.80 55.96 -30.11
C GLU A 379 7.28 54.52 -29.84
N ALA A 380 7.84 53.86 -30.84
CA ALA A 380 8.43 52.53 -30.68
C ALA A 380 9.77 52.57 -29.92
N VAL A 381 10.59 53.61 -30.12
CA VAL A 381 11.81 53.84 -29.32
C VAL A 381 11.43 54.11 -27.87
N ASP A 382 10.50 55.03 -27.62
CA ASP A 382 10.04 55.38 -26.27
C ASP A 382 9.51 54.14 -25.52
N ALA A 383 8.68 53.33 -26.20
CA ALA A 383 8.14 52.10 -25.62
C ALA A 383 9.23 51.04 -25.34
N LEU A 384 10.28 50.95 -26.15
CA LEU A 384 11.41 50.03 -25.92
C LEU A 384 12.28 50.50 -24.73
N VAL A 385 12.47 51.81 -24.59
CA VAL A 385 13.18 52.41 -23.45
C VAL A 385 12.40 52.19 -22.14
N ASP A 386 11.07 52.35 -22.18
CA ASP A 386 10.20 52.12 -21.02
C ASP A 386 10.27 50.68 -20.48
N ILE A 387 10.55 49.69 -21.34
CA ILE A 387 10.73 48.28 -20.94
C ILE A 387 12.20 47.91 -20.67
N GLY A 388 13.11 48.90 -20.67
CA GLY A 388 14.49 48.76 -20.19
C GLY A 388 15.59 48.58 -21.23
N TYR A 389 15.32 48.81 -22.52
CA TYR A 389 16.38 48.93 -23.54
C TYR A 389 17.00 50.33 -23.50
N ASP A 390 18.26 50.47 -23.91
CA ASP A 390 18.81 51.80 -24.18
C ASP A 390 18.41 52.29 -25.59
N GLU A 391 18.58 53.59 -25.83
CA GLU A 391 18.13 54.27 -27.05
C GLU A 391 18.84 53.75 -28.32
N ASP A 392 20.14 53.41 -28.23
CA ASP A 392 20.92 52.87 -29.34
C ASP A 392 20.48 51.44 -29.68
N GLU A 393 20.21 50.63 -28.65
CA GLU A 393 19.67 49.28 -28.81
C GLU A 393 18.27 49.30 -29.44
N ALA A 394 17.38 50.19 -28.97
CA ALA A 394 16.03 50.34 -29.50
C ALA A 394 16.05 50.70 -31.00
N GLU A 395 16.89 51.67 -31.37
CA GLU A 395 17.11 52.09 -32.76
C GLU A 395 17.62 50.95 -33.65
N TYR A 396 18.57 50.14 -33.15
CA TYR A 396 19.09 48.98 -33.87
C TYR A 396 18.00 47.93 -34.14
N TYR A 397 17.17 47.60 -33.15
CA TYR A 397 16.09 46.62 -33.30
C TYR A 397 15.03 47.10 -34.30
N LEU A 398 14.66 48.39 -34.27
CA LEU A 398 13.69 48.94 -35.23
C LEU A 398 14.24 48.99 -36.66
N ALA A 399 15.52 49.34 -36.86
CA ALA A 399 16.16 49.29 -38.18
C ALA A 399 16.18 47.86 -38.76
N LYS A 400 16.39 46.85 -37.90
CA LYS A 400 16.30 45.44 -38.30
C LYS A 400 14.88 45.03 -38.70
N VAL A 401 13.86 45.57 -38.03
CA VAL A 401 12.44 45.36 -38.39
C VAL A 401 12.11 46.01 -39.73
N GLU A 402 12.63 47.21 -40.02
CA GLU A 402 12.46 47.88 -41.32
C GLU A 402 13.07 47.07 -42.46
N THR A 403 14.31 46.61 -42.29
CA THR A 403 15.01 45.78 -43.28
C THR A 403 14.18 44.52 -43.60
N LYS A 404 13.69 43.83 -42.55
CA LYS A 404 12.82 42.66 -42.73
C LYS A 404 11.47 42.99 -43.37
N LYS A 405 10.89 44.16 -43.08
CA LYS A 405 9.63 44.62 -43.68
C LYS A 405 9.80 44.90 -45.17
N GLU A 406 10.96 45.35 -45.60
CA GLU A 406 11.30 45.54 -47.02
C GLU A 406 11.53 44.19 -47.71
N GLU A 407 12.24 43.26 -47.07
CA GLU A 407 12.47 41.89 -47.58
C GLU A 407 11.15 41.09 -47.71
N GLU A 408 10.31 41.05 -46.66
CA GLU A 408 9.03 40.33 -46.67
C GLU A 408 8.02 40.89 -47.70
N LYS A 409 8.09 42.20 -47.99
CA LYS A 409 7.30 42.81 -49.07
C LYS A 409 7.74 42.31 -50.44
N ALA A 410 9.03 42.01 -50.63
CA ALA A 410 9.56 41.57 -51.92
C ALA A 410 9.32 40.06 -52.16
N ASP A 411 9.27 39.23 -51.13
CA ASP A 411 9.17 37.76 -51.22
C ASP A 411 8.02 37.21 -52.09
N PRO A 412 6.76 37.71 -51.99
CA PRO A 412 5.68 37.27 -52.87
C PRO A 412 5.94 37.62 -54.34
N TYR A 413 6.53 38.79 -54.60
CA TYR A 413 6.86 39.24 -55.96
C TYR A 413 8.02 38.43 -56.53
N ILE A 414 9.07 38.17 -55.74
CA ILE A 414 10.21 37.31 -56.11
C ILE A 414 9.71 35.91 -56.50
N SER A 415 8.86 35.30 -55.65
CA SER A 415 8.28 33.98 -55.89
C SER A 415 7.43 33.92 -57.18
N ARG A 416 6.77 35.03 -57.52
CA ARG A 416 5.89 35.11 -58.71
C ARG A 416 6.66 35.42 -59.98
N TYR A 417 7.68 36.29 -59.93
CA TYR A 417 8.61 36.52 -61.03
C TYR A 417 9.42 35.27 -61.35
N LYS A 418 9.81 34.49 -60.34
CA LYS A 418 10.40 33.16 -60.52
C LYS A 418 9.55 32.28 -61.41
N LYS A 419 8.26 32.16 -61.08
CA LYS A 419 7.31 31.39 -61.89
C LYS A 419 7.28 31.94 -63.32
N LEU A 420 6.99 33.23 -63.51
CA LEU A 420 6.89 33.84 -64.85
C LEU A 420 8.13 33.56 -65.72
N TYR A 421 9.33 33.65 -65.14
CA TYR A 421 10.59 33.37 -65.83
C TYR A 421 10.79 31.89 -66.16
N VAL A 422 10.58 30.98 -65.19
CA VAL A 422 10.69 29.52 -65.37
C VAL A 422 9.66 29.01 -66.40
N TYR A 423 8.47 29.62 -66.47
CA TYR A 423 7.43 29.34 -67.47
C TYR A 423 7.69 29.98 -68.85
N GLY A 424 8.76 30.77 -69.00
CA GLY A 424 9.13 31.40 -70.27
C GLY A 424 8.24 32.57 -70.70
N LEU A 425 7.41 33.10 -69.80
CA LEU A 425 6.49 34.22 -70.09
C LEU A 425 7.20 35.58 -70.06
N ILE A 426 8.34 35.67 -69.38
CA ILE A 426 9.21 36.85 -69.37
C ILE A 426 10.64 36.44 -69.73
N SER A 427 11.39 37.33 -70.38
CA SER A 427 12.80 37.08 -70.67
C SER A 427 13.67 37.18 -69.41
N ARG A 428 14.92 36.72 -69.49
CA ARG A 428 15.89 36.85 -68.39
C ARG A 428 16.15 38.31 -68.06
N ASP A 429 16.18 39.16 -69.08
CA ASP A 429 16.36 40.60 -68.94
C ASP A 429 15.13 41.25 -68.31
N ASP A 430 13.92 40.79 -68.64
CA ASP A 430 12.68 41.24 -68.00
C ASP A 430 12.61 40.82 -66.53
N ALA A 431 12.99 39.58 -66.21
CA ALA A 431 13.04 39.09 -64.83
C ALA A 431 14.06 39.88 -64.00
N ARG A 432 15.24 40.16 -64.57
CA ARG A 432 16.26 41.03 -63.96
C ARG A 432 15.73 42.44 -63.71
N ALA A 433 15.09 43.06 -64.70
CA ALA A 433 14.54 44.40 -64.59
C ALA A 433 13.44 44.48 -63.51
N ARG A 434 12.55 43.47 -63.45
CA ARG A 434 11.47 43.39 -62.47
C ARG A 434 11.99 43.15 -61.04
N LEU A 435 13.03 42.34 -60.86
CA LEU A 435 13.70 42.18 -59.55
C LEU A 435 14.46 43.44 -59.11
N ALA A 436 15.12 44.14 -60.05
CA ALA A 436 15.80 45.39 -59.76
C ALA A 436 14.82 46.49 -59.33
N ALA A 437 13.62 46.51 -59.91
CA ALA A 437 12.56 47.44 -59.52
C ALA A 437 12.03 47.20 -58.09
N LEU A 438 12.28 46.01 -57.49
CA LEU A 438 11.97 45.73 -56.08
C LEU A 438 13.05 46.22 -55.10
N GLY A 439 14.12 46.86 -55.59
CA GLY A 439 15.23 47.34 -54.75
C GLY A 439 16.23 46.26 -54.35
N ILE A 440 16.15 45.06 -54.94
CA ILE A 440 17.08 43.95 -54.67
C ILE A 440 18.46 44.29 -55.26
N LEU A 441 19.52 44.02 -54.49
CA LEU A 441 20.89 44.26 -54.92
C LEU A 441 21.30 43.39 -56.12
N ALA A 442 22.13 43.93 -57.01
CA ALA A 442 22.53 43.29 -58.26
C ALA A 442 23.15 41.90 -58.08
N ASP A 443 23.91 41.69 -57.00
CA ASP A 443 24.54 40.41 -56.68
C ASP A 443 23.48 39.35 -56.32
N ALA A 444 22.51 39.70 -55.47
CA ALA A 444 21.41 38.81 -55.11
C ALA A 444 20.48 38.51 -56.30
N ILE A 445 20.24 39.48 -57.19
CA ILE A 445 19.50 39.25 -58.45
C ILE A 445 20.22 38.22 -59.32
N THR A 446 21.55 38.28 -59.38
CA THR A 446 22.36 37.34 -60.15
C THR A 446 22.22 35.92 -59.59
N GLU A 447 22.30 35.76 -58.27
CA GLU A 447 22.11 34.47 -57.59
C GLU A 447 20.69 33.91 -57.81
N TYR A 448 19.64 34.74 -57.69
CA TYR A 448 18.27 34.31 -57.98
C TYR A 448 18.12 33.81 -59.41
N LEU A 449 18.64 34.54 -60.39
CA LEU A 449 18.49 34.20 -61.80
C LEU A 449 19.32 32.98 -62.23
N GLU A 450 20.45 32.71 -61.58
CA GLU A 450 21.21 31.47 -61.76
C GLU A 450 20.43 30.25 -61.23
N LEU A 451 19.84 30.36 -60.04
CA LEU A 451 18.97 29.30 -59.50
C LEU A 451 17.74 29.08 -60.38
N TRP A 452 17.13 30.15 -60.89
CA TRP A 452 15.94 30.03 -61.74
C TRP A 452 16.26 29.49 -63.14
N ASP A 453 17.49 29.66 -63.66
CA ASP A 453 17.93 28.98 -64.88
C ASP A 453 17.95 27.48 -64.70
N LEU A 454 18.48 27.00 -63.58
CA LEU A 454 18.49 25.58 -63.26
C LEU A 454 17.07 25.02 -63.16
N ASP A 455 16.15 25.76 -62.52
CA ASP A 455 14.73 25.39 -62.44
C ASP A 455 14.06 25.35 -63.83
N ARG A 456 14.45 26.28 -64.73
CA ARG A 456 13.96 26.32 -66.11
C ARG A 456 14.54 25.20 -66.97
N GLU A 457 15.83 24.90 -66.83
CA GLU A 457 16.51 23.80 -67.54
C GLU A 457 15.97 22.43 -67.10
N ALA A 458 15.77 22.23 -65.79
CA ALA A 458 15.14 21.03 -65.24
C ALA A 458 13.75 20.80 -65.86
N ARG A 459 12.93 21.87 -65.98
CA ARG A 459 11.62 21.84 -66.64
C ARG A 459 11.71 21.46 -68.13
N VAL A 460 12.69 21.98 -68.86
CA VAL A 460 12.86 21.66 -70.29
C VAL A 460 13.22 20.18 -70.48
N SER A 461 13.96 19.58 -69.54
CA SER A 461 14.32 18.15 -69.58
C SER A 461 13.17 17.19 -69.24
N ASP A 462 12.21 17.62 -68.41
CA ASP A 462 11.01 16.84 -68.02
C ASP A 462 9.84 16.94 -69.03
N SER A 463 10.04 17.61 -70.17
CA SER A 463 8.99 17.96 -71.13
C SER A 463 8.40 16.80 -71.95
N ALA A 464 8.81 15.55 -71.72
CA ALA A 464 8.25 14.41 -72.44
C ALA A 464 6.98 13.81 -71.80
N GLU A 465 6.75 13.97 -70.50
CA GLU A 465 5.54 13.45 -69.83
C GLU A 465 5.43 14.09 -68.44
N VAL A 466 4.72 15.21 -68.30
CA VAL A 466 3.86 15.55 -67.15
C VAL A 466 3.22 16.92 -67.41
N LYS A 467 1.90 16.90 -67.38
CA LYS A 467 0.97 18.02 -67.53
C LYS A 467 0.90 18.85 -66.23
N GLU A 468 2.04 19.27 -65.67
CA GLU A 468 2.06 20.14 -64.49
C GLU A 468 2.29 21.61 -64.84
N ARG A 469 1.14 22.29 -64.80
CA ARG A 469 0.89 23.67 -64.39
C ARG A 469 1.33 24.77 -65.36
N ASP A 470 0.61 24.92 -66.47
CA ASP A 470 0.38 26.28 -66.98
C ASP A 470 -0.12 27.18 -65.83
N LEU A 471 0.23 28.49 -65.83
CA LEU A 471 -0.32 29.43 -64.84
C LEU A 471 -1.83 29.21 -64.77
N THR A 472 -2.35 28.93 -63.57
CA THR A 472 -3.78 28.71 -63.46
C THR A 472 -4.51 30.04 -63.61
N ARG A 473 -5.80 30.00 -63.96
CA ARG A 473 -6.67 31.19 -63.88
C ARG A 473 -6.49 31.93 -62.54
N ALA A 474 -6.40 31.18 -61.44
CA ALA A 474 -6.23 31.73 -60.10
C ALA A 474 -4.87 32.43 -59.90
N ASP A 475 -3.79 31.88 -60.47
CA ASP A 475 -2.48 32.54 -60.43
C ASP A 475 -2.51 33.88 -61.17
N ILE A 476 -3.20 33.97 -62.31
CA ILE A 476 -3.30 35.20 -63.11
C ILE A 476 -4.19 36.23 -62.41
N THR A 477 -5.41 35.84 -62.00
CA THR A 477 -6.35 36.76 -61.34
C THR A 477 -5.81 37.25 -59.99
N GLY A 478 -5.14 36.39 -59.22
CA GLY A 478 -4.46 36.79 -58.00
C GLY A 478 -3.35 37.82 -58.26
N GLY A 479 -2.59 37.65 -59.34
CA GLY A 479 -1.59 38.62 -59.72
C GLY A 479 -2.05 39.98 -60.14
N TYR A 480 -3.18 40.01 -60.84
CA TYR A 480 -3.84 41.24 -61.20
C TYR A 480 -4.31 41.97 -59.93
N ARG A 481 -5.00 41.26 -59.04
CA ARG A 481 -5.47 41.78 -57.74
C ARG A 481 -4.32 42.35 -56.90
N ASP A 482 -3.18 41.66 -56.90
CA ASP A 482 -2.00 42.04 -56.12
C ASP A 482 -1.15 43.14 -56.82
N GLY A 483 -1.59 43.67 -57.98
CA GLY A 483 -0.93 44.75 -58.72
C GLY A 483 0.36 44.35 -59.45
N ILE A 484 0.65 43.05 -59.52
CA ILE A 484 1.91 42.49 -60.04
C ILE A 484 1.93 42.45 -61.57
N ILE A 485 0.76 42.29 -62.20
CA ILE A 485 0.58 42.34 -63.65
C ILE A 485 -0.53 43.34 -63.99
N PRO A 486 -0.32 44.24 -64.98
CA PRO A 486 -1.33 45.20 -65.37
C PRO A 486 -2.52 44.51 -66.05
N ARG A 487 -3.67 45.21 -66.10
CA ARG A 487 -4.96 44.65 -66.51
C ARG A 487 -4.93 44.05 -67.93
N ASP A 488 -4.25 44.74 -68.84
CA ASP A 488 -4.06 44.33 -70.23
C ASP A 488 -3.22 43.06 -70.35
N GLU A 489 -2.11 42.95 -69.60
CA GLU A 489 -1.30 41.73 -69.52
C GLU A 489 -2.09 40.57 -68.91
N ALA A 490 -2.83 40.80 -67.82
CA ALA A 490 -3.66 39.78 -67.19
C ALA A 490 -4.75 39.25 -68.13
N SER A 491 -5.37 40.15 -68.90
CA SER A 491 -6.34 39.78 -69.95
C SER A 491 -5.70 38.94 -71.05
N ALA A 492 -4.49 39.32 -71.51
CA ALA A 492 -3.75 38.55 -72.51
C ALA A 492 -3.37 37.14 -72.02
N TYR A 493 -2.96 37.00 -70.75
CA TYR A 493 -2.65 35.70 -70.16
C TYR A 493 -3.90 34.83 -69.94
N LEU A 494 -5.04 35.41 -69.58
CA LEU A 494 -6.29 34.65 -69.52
C LEU A 494 -6.71 34.17 -70.92
N GLN A 495 -6.54 34.99 -71.95
CA GLN A 495 -6.83 34.60 -73.33
C GLN A 495 -5.89 33.50 -73.85
N SER A 496 -4.61 33.50 -73.46
CA SER A 496 -3.68 32.42 -73.84
C SER A 496 -4.00 31.08 -73.17
N LEU A 497 -4.73 31.08 -72.04
CA LEU A 497 -5.31 29.89 -71.42
C LEU A 497 -6.63 29.43 -72.04
N GLY A 498 -7.14 30.15 -73.05
CA GLY A 498 -8.36 29.81 -73.79
C GLY A 498 -9.66 30.45 -73.27
N TYR A 499 -9.59 31.41 -72.34
CA TYR A 499 -10.76 32.22 -71.94
C TYR A 499 -11.07 33.26 -73.03
N ASP A 500 -12.35 33.47 -73.33
CA ASP A 500 -12.71 34.53 -74.27
C ASP A 500 -12.55 35.93 -73.65
N PRO A 501 -12.50 37.02 -74.46
CA PRO A 501 -12.29 38.37 -73.95
C PRO A 501 -13.32 38.83 -72.90
N GLY A 502 -14.57 38.37 -73.00
CA GLY A 502 -15.63 38.70 -72.04
C GLY A 502 -15.47 37.94 -70.72
N GLU A 503 -15.08 36.66 -70.79
CA GLU A 503 -14.73 35.86 -69.61
C GLU A 503 -13.52 36.42 -68.87
N ALA A 504 -12.46 36.81 -69.60
CA ALA A 504 -11.28 37.43 -69.02
C ALA A 504 -11.64 38.72 -68.27
N GLU A 505 -12.43 39.60 -68.90
CA GLU A 505 -12.89 40.85 -68.29
C GLU A 505 -13.75 40.60 -67.04
N PHE A 506 -14.65 39.62 -67.07
CA PHE A 506 -15.47 39.25 -65.92
C PHE A 506 -14.62 38.87 -64.70
N TYR A 507 -13.59 38.04 -64.89
CA TYR A 507 -12.73 37.63 -63.78
C TYR A 507 -11.93 38.80 -63.20
N LEU A 508 -11.41 39.69 -64.05
CA LEU A 508 -10.65 40.86 -63.59
C LEU A 508 -11.55 41.86 -62.85
N SER A 509 -12.74 42.16 -63.37
CA SER A 509 -13.73 43.02 -62.69
C SER A 509 -14.20 42.43 -61.36
N ARG A 510 -14.29 41.11 -61.24
CA ARG A 510 -14.61 40.45 -59.98
C ARG A 510 -13.50 40.64 -58.94
N GLU A 511 -12.23 40.56 -59.36
CA GLU A 511 -11.13 40.83 -58.43
C GLU A 511 -11.05 42.31 -58.02
N ASP A 512 -11.40 43.26 -58.90
CA ASP A 512 -11.55 44.67 -58.52
C ASP A 512 -12.61 44.86 -57.44
N PHE A 513 -13.75 44.20 -57.60
CA PHE A 513 -14.83 44.21 -56.63
C PHE A 513 -14.40 43.60 -55.28
N ASN A 514 -13.70 42.46 -55.32
CA ASN A 514 -13.19 41.81 -54.12
C ASN A 514 -12.18 42.70 -53.39
N LEU A 515 -11.26 43.34 -54.11
CA LEU A 515 -10.28 44.25 -53.52
C LEU A 515 -10.95 45.47 -52.85
N ALA A 516 -11.95 46.05 -53.50
CA ALA A 516 -12.73 47.15 -52.94
C ALA A 516 -13.52 46.71 -51.69
N LYS A 517 -14.07 45.49 -51.70
CA LYS A 517 -14.80 44.91 -50.57
C LYS A 517 -13.86 44.65 -49.38
N ASP A 518 -12.74 43.99 -49.61
CA ASP A 518 -11.77 43.63 -48.56
C ASP A 518 -11.19 44.90 -47.91
N THR A 519 -10.90 45.93 -48.71
CA THR A 519 -10.45 47.23 -48.23
C THR A 519 -11.49 47.85 -47.30
N ARG A 520 -12.77 47.88 -47.71
CA ARG A 520 -13.86 48.42 -46.87
C ARG A 520 -14.06 47.61 -45.58
N GLU A 521 -14.01 46.29 -45.63
CA GLU A 521 -14.14 45.44 -44.43
C GLU A 521 -13.00 45.69 -43.43
N LEU A 522 -11.77 45.82 -43.92
CA LEU A 522 -10.61 46.12 -43.08
C LEU A 522 -10.71 47.53 -42.47
N THR A 523 -11.15 48.53 -43.24
CA THR A 523 -11.40 49.88 -42.75
C THR A 523 -12.43 49.88 -41.61
N VAL A 524 -13.55 49.17 -41.78
CA VAL A 524 -14.59 49.02 -40.75
C VAL A 524 -14.04 48.33 -39.50
N ALA A 525 -13.30 47.24 -39.66
CA ALA A 525 -12.73 46.50 -38.53
C ALA A 525 -11.74 47.34 -37.70
N THR A 526 -10.88 48.11 -38.37
CA THR A 526 -9.91 49.01 -37.72
C THR A 526 -10.62 50.12 -36.95
N TYR A 527 -11.55 50.84 -37.58
CA TYR A 527 -12.23 51.96 -36.93
C TYR A 527 -13.23 51.52 -35.85
N ARG A 528 -13.85 50.34 -35.99
CA ARG A 528 -14.62 49.69 -34.92
C ARG A 528 -13.79 49.59 -33.65
N LYS A 529 -12.62 48.97 -33.75
CA LYS A 529 -11.72 48.72 -32.62
C LYS A 529 -11.30 50.02 -31.94
N LEU A 530 -10.83 51.00 -32.73
CA LEU A 530 -10.39 52.30 -32.22
C LEU A 530 -11.52 53.06 -31.50
N TYR A 531 -12.74 52.97 -32.01
CA TYR A 531 -13.91 53.59 -31.40
C TYR A 531 -14.36 52.88 -30.11
N THR A 532 -14.43 51.54 -30.11
CA THR A 532 -14.89 50.76 -28.94
C THR A 532 -13.87 50.80 -27.79
N GLU A 533 -12.58 50.90 -28.09
CA GLU A 533 -11.51 51.05 -27.09
C GLU A 533 -11.37 52.50 -26.58
N GLY A 534 -12.11 53.46 -27.14
CA GLY A 534 -12.11 54.85 -26.73
C GLY A 534 -10.89 55.67 -27.20
N ILE A 535 -10.09 55.12 -28.12
CA ILE A 535 -8.92 55.79 -28.72
C ILE A 535 -9.39 56.91 -29.65
N LEU A 536 -10.45 56.68 -30.41
CA LEU A 536 -11.11 57.71 -31.23
C LEU A 536 -12.51 58.01 -30.71
N ASP A 537 -12.89 59.29 -30.72
CA ASP A 537 -14.26 59.70 -30.44
C ASP A 537 -15.16 59.52 -31.67
N LYS A 538 -16.48 59.69 -31.45
CA LYS A 538 -17.49 59.48 -32.49
C LYS A 538 -17.32 60.47 -33.67
N THR A 539 -16.89 61.69 -33.38
CA THR A 539 -16.72 62.74 -34.39
C THR A 539 -15.51 62.45 -35.29
N ALA A 540 -14.36 62.11 -34.69
CA ALA A 540 -13.14 61.76 -35.39
C ALA A 540 -13.29 60.48 -36.21
N THR A 541 -13.95 59.46 -35.65
CA THR A 541 -14.22 58.21 -36.35
C THR A 541 -15.20 58.41 -37.52
N THR A 542 -16.22 59.26 -37.35
CA THR A 542 -17.14 59.61 -38.44
C THR A 542 -16.41 60.33 -39.57
N GLY A 543 -15.56 61.31 -39.25
CA GLY A 543 -14.76 62.02 -40.25
C GLY A 543 -13.88 61.08 -41.06
N ALA A 544 -13.17 60.17 -40.39
CA ALA A 544 -12.30 59.20 -41.04
C ALA A 544 -13.06 58.20 -41.94
N LEU A 545 -14.27 57.78 -41.55
CA LEU A 545 -15.11 56.91 -42.40
C LEU A 545 -15.67 57.65 -43.61
N VAL A 546 -16.06 58.92 -43.46
CA VAL A 546 -16.51 59.75 -44.59
C VAL A 546 -15.37 59.97 -45.59
N ASP A 547 -14.16 60.26 -45.11
CA ASP A 547 -12.97 60.44 -45.96
C ASP A 547 -12.62 59.16 -46.75
N MET A 548 -12.96 57.99 -46.21
CA MET A 548 -12.80 56.68 -46.85
C MET A 548 -13.99 56.28 -47.75
N GLY A 549 -14.95 57.20 -47.97
CA GLY A 549 -16.07 56.99 -48.89
C GLY A 549 -17.21 56.13 -48.34
N PHE A 550 -17.41 56.08 -47.02
CA PHE A 550 -18.60 55.49 -46.42
C PHE A 550 -19.76 56.48 -46.42
N GLU A 551 -20.95 56.02 -46.80
CA GLU A 551 -22.15 56.85 -46.82
C GLU A 551 -22.71 57.05 -45.40
N GLN A 552 -23.40 58.17 -45.18
CA GLN A 552 -23.96 58.53 -43.88
C GLN A 552 -24.90 57.44 -43.31
N GLY A 553 -25.65 56.75 -44.18
CA GLY A 553 -26.53 55.64 -43.78
C GLY A 553 -25.75 54.42 -43.27
N GLU A 554 -24.61 54.10 -43.88
CA GLU A 554 -23.74 52.99 -43.49
C GLU A 554 -23.08 53.27 -42.14
N ILE A 555 -22.54 54.48 -41.96
CA ILE A 555 -21.93 54.93 -40.71
C ILE A 555 -22.95 54.85 -39.55
N THR A 556 -24.20 55.21 -39.83
CA THR A 556 -25.29 55.11 -38.85
C THR A 556 -25.53 53.65 -38.40
N LEU A 557 -25.51 52.70 -39.34
CA LEU A 557 -25.66 51.27 -39.04
C LEU A 557 -24.46 50.71 -38.27
N LEU A 558 -23.23 51.15 -38.62
CA LEU A 558 -22.03 50.76 -37.89
C LEU A 558 -22.09 51.21 -36.43
N TYR A 559 -22.47 52.47 -36.16
CA TYR A 559 -22.62 52.94 -34.79
C TYR A 559 -23.76 52.27 -34.02
N ALA A 560 -24.85 51.86 -34.68
CA ALA A 560 -25.90 51.09 -34.00
C ALA A 560 -25.35 49.79 -33.37
N LEU A 561 -24.32 49.19 -33.98
CA LEU A 561 -23.64 48.01 -33.43
C LEU A 561 -22.50 48.39 -32.48
N TRP A 562 -21.68 49.37 -32.84
CA TRP A 562 -20.49 49.72 -32.06
C TRP A 562 -20.82 50.47 -30.77
N ASP A 563 -21.91 51.23 -30.72
CA ASP A 563 -22.36 51.90 -29.50
C ASP A 563 -22.80 50.86 -28.45
N ILE A 564 -23.47 49.78 -28.87
CA ILE A 564 -23.83 48.65 -27.99
C ILE A 564 -22.58 47.94 -27.47
N GLU A 565 -21.60 47.70 -28.35
CA GLU A 565 -20.33 47.07 -27.97
C GLU A 565 -19.54 47.95 -26.99
N ARG A 566 -19.51 49.26 -27.23
CA ARG A 566 -18.86 50.25 -26.35
C ARG A 566 -19.56 50.37 -25.00
N GLU A 567 -20.89 50.40 -24.96
CA GLU A 567 -21.68 50.38 -23.73
C GLU A 567 -21.47 49.08 -22.93
N GLY A 568 -21.35 47.94 -23.62
CA GLY A 568 -21.01 46.65 -23.00
C GLY A 568 -19.61 46.59 -22.39
N THR A 569 -18.69 47.47 -22.82
CA THR A 569 -17.34 47.63 -22.25
C THR A 569 -17.21 48.74 -21.20
N ALA A 570 -18.30 49.43 -20.85
CA ALA A 570 -18.26 50.46 -19.81
C ALA A 570 -17.86 49.84 -18.47
N ARG A 571 -16.65 50.17 -17.99
CA ARG A 571 -16.21 49.78 -16.64
C ARG A 571 -17.07 50.50 -15.61
N THR A 572 -18.08 49.82 -15.09
CA THR A 572 -18.79 50.27 -13.89
C THR A 572 -17.82 50.22 -12.70
N PRO A 573 -17.88 51.18 -11.76
CA PRO A 573 -17.12 51.11 -10.53
C PRO A 573 -17.34 49.75 -9.86
N THR A 574 -16.29 49.09 -9.40
CA THR A 574 -16.48 47.82 -8.67
C THR A 574 -17.19 48.09 -7.34
N ARG A 575 -17.75 47.06 -6.69
CA ARG A 575 -18.26 47.19 -5.31
C ARG A 575 -17.25 47.89 -4.38
N ALA A 576 -15.97 47.58 -4.53
CA ALA A 576 -14.90 48.20 -3.75
C ALA A 576 -14.70 49.69 -4.08
N ASP A 577 -14.82 50.08 -5.35
CA ASP A 577 -14.79 51.49 -5.74
C ASP A 577 -15.99 52.24 -5.16
N LEU A 578 -17.18 51.65 -5.20
CA LEU A 578 -18.40 52.20 -4.60
C LEU A 578 -18.27 52.38 -3.08
N VAL A 579 -17.72 51.40 -2.36
CA VAL A 579 -17.43 51.51 -0.91
C VAL A 579 -16.48 52.69 -0.65
N ARG A 580 -15.38 52.76 -1.41
CA ARG A 580 -14.38 53.83 -1.30
C ARG A 580 -14.99 55.20 -1.60
N PHE A 581 -15.84 55.31 -2.62
CA PHE A 581 -16.52 56.55 -2.99
C PHE A 581 -17.49 57.01 -1.91
N THR A 582 -18.24 56.09 -1.30
CA THR A 582 -19.14 56.41 -0.19
C THR A 582 -18.38 56.85 1.06
N LYS A 583 -17.31 56.14 1.45
CA LYS A 583 -16.45 56.53 2.60
C LYS A 583 -15.76 57.87 2.40
N LYS A 584 -15.44 58.24 1.14
CA LYS A 584 -14.87 59.55 0.78
C LYS A 584 -15.91 60.65 0.56
N GLY A 585 -17.20 60.37 0.72
CA GLY A 585 -18.29 61.32 0.50
C GLY A 585 -18.50 61.73 -0.97
N ILE A 586 -17.95 60.96 -1.91
CA ILE A 586 -18.06 61.21 -3.36
C ILE A 586 -19.46 60.84 -3.87
N ILE A 587 -20.09 59.81 -3.27
CA ILE A 587 -21.47 59.42 -3.53
C ILE A 587 -22.23 59.26 -2.20
N THR A 588 -23.55 59.43 -2.21
CA THR A 588 -24.37 59.24 -1.00
C THR A 588 -24.60 57.76 -0.70
N GLN A 589 -24.98 57.45 0.54
CA GLN A 589 -25.34 56.08 0.93
C GLN A 589 -26.56 55.57 0.14
N GLU A 590 -27.51 56.44 -0.20
CA GLU A 590 -28.64 56.12 -1.07
C GLU A 590 -28.14 55.75 -2.48
N ARG A 591 -27.21 56.54 -3.05
CA ARG A 591 -26.62 56.26 -4.36
C ARG A 591 -25.83 54.95 -4.36
N TYR A 592 -25.09 54.68 -3.29
CA TYR A 592 -24.39 53.41 -3.08
C TYR A 592 -25.35 52.21 -3.10
N SER A 593 -26.47 52.30 -2.38
CA SER A 593 -27.47 51.23 -2.34
C SER A 593 -28.12 50.97 -3.71
N GLN A 594 -28.39 52.04 -4.48
CA GLN A 594 -28.95 51.95 -5.83
C GLN A 594 -27.99 51.27 -6.81
N GLU A 595 -26.69 51.63 -6.77
CA GLU A 595 -25.67 51.03 -7.62
C GLU A 595 -25.48 49.53 -7.32
N LEU A 596 -25.51 49.13 -6.05
CA LEU A 596 -25.49 47.70 -5.69
C LEU A 596 -26.72 46.95 -6.21
N GLN A 597 -27.92 47.53 -6.13
CA GLN A 597 -29.11 46.90 -6.70
C GLN A 597 -29.02 46.76 -8.23
N GLN A 598 -28.47 47.77 -8.92
CA GLN A 598 -28.24 47.73 -10.36
C GLN A 598 -27.19 46.68 -10.76
N MET A 599 -26.23 46.39 -9.87
CA MET A 599 -25.29 45.28 -10.01
C MET A 599 -25.88 43.91 -9.67
N GLY A 600 -27.18 43.83 -9.33
CA GLY A 600 -27.89 42.59 -9.08
C GLY A 600 -27.84 42.07 -7.64
N TYR A 601 -27.36 42.87 -6.68
CA TYR A 601 -27.38 42.46 -5.27
C TYR A 601 -28.80 42.48 -4.69
N LEU A 602 -29.15 41.40 -3.97
CA LEU A 602 -30.43 41.29 -3.26
C LEU A 602 -30.56 42.39 -2.19
N THR A 603 -31.79 42.84 -1.92
CA THR A 603 -32.07 43.91 -0.95
C THR A 603 -31.45 43.64 0.42
N GLU A 604 -31.44 42.39 0.87
CA GLU A 604 -30.82 41.96 2.13
C GLU A 604 -29.28 42.13 2.10
N ALA A 605 -28.63 41.76 0.99
CA ALA A 605 -27.19 41.92 0.83
C ALA A 605 -26.78 43.40 0.79
N VAL A 606 -27.61 44.25 0.18
CA VAL A 606 -27.40 45.71 0.18
C VAL A 606 -27.44 46.27 1.60
N GLN A 607 -28.31 45.75 2.47
CA GLN A 607 -28.34 46.16 3.89
C GLN A 607 -27.06 45.76 4.63
N TRP A 608 -26.53 44.56 4.41
CA TRP A 608 -25.25 44.14 5.02
C TRP A 608 -24.11 45.07 4.61
N TYR A 609 -24.01 45.44 3.33
CA TYR A 609 -22.99 46.38 2.86
C TYR A 609 -23.20 47.82 3.36
N MET A 610 -24.43 48.20 3.71
CA MET A 610 -24.73 49.49 4.33
C MET A 610 -24.36 49.52 5.81
N GLU A 611 -24.40 48.37 6.50
CA GLU A 611 -23.89 48.23 7.86
C GLU A 611 -22.36 48.22 7.90
N ASP A 612 -21.71 47.53 6.97
CA ASP A 612 -20.24 47.50 6.79
C ASP A 612 -19.63 48.89 6.52
N LEU A 613 -20.42 49.82 5.98
CA LEU A 613 -19.99 51.22 5.79
C LEU A 613 -19.93 52.05 7.08
N LYS A 614 -20.55 51.60 8.17
CA LYS A 614 -20.61 52.32 9.46
C LYS A 614 -19.40 52.04 10.36
N GLU A 615 -18.62 51.01 10.05
CA GLU A 615 -17.29 50.73 10.60
C GLU A 615 -16.19 51.33 9.71
#